data_AF-A0A1Y3EEB7-F1
#
_entry.id   AF-A0A1Y3EEB7-F1
#
_cell.length_a   1.000
_cell.length_b   1.000
_cell.length_c   1.000
_cell.angle_alpha   90.00
_cell.angle_beta   90.00
_cell.angle_gamma   90.00
#
_symmetry.space_group_name_H-M   'P 1'
#
loop_
_entity.id
_entity.type
_entity.pdbx_description
1 polymer ?
#
loop_
_entity_poly.entity_id
_entity_poly.type
_entity_poly.pdbx_seq_one_letter_code
_entity_poly.pdbx_strand_id
1 'polypeptide(L)' 'MHKKTPAQILLKYLIQRGMIVIPKSTNEGRIKENFNNQICLHWQTDQSKNDYSLSTGTINIFYRARKHPDFPFEPMD' A
#
# COMPACT_ATOMS: atom_id res chain seq x y z
N MET A 1 7.83 -18.49 -9.88
CA MET A 1 6.74 -18.42 -8.87
C MET A 1 7.30 -17.89 -7.56
N HIS A 2 6.89 -16.71 -7.11
CA HIS A 2 7.40 -16.13 -5.86
C HIS A 2 6.80 -16.88 -4.66
N LYS A 3 7.63 -17.36 -3.72
CA LYS A 3 7.21 -18.07 -2.48
C LYS A 3 6.66 -17.11 -1.40
N LYS A 4 5.99 -16.02 -1.82
CA LYS A 4 5.52 -14.93 -0.96
C LYS A 4 4.02 -14.74 -1.15
N THR A 5 3.33 -14.27 -0.12
CA THR A 5 1.88 -14.07 -0.20
C THR A 5 1.54 -12.80 -0.96
N PRO A 6 0.30 -12.67 -1.49
CA PRO A 6 -0.13 -11.44 -2.17
C PRO A 6 0.01 -10.18 -1.31
N ALA A 7 -0.27 -10.28 0.01
CA ALA A 7 -0.11 -9.17 0.94
C ALA A 7 1.36 -8.70 1.03
N GLN A 8 2.28 -9.65 1.09
CA GLN A 8 3.72 -9.36 1.12
C GLN A 8 4.21 -8.67 -0.17
N ILE A 9 3.69 -9.10 -1.32
CA ILE A 9 4.02 -8.48 -2.61
C ILE A 9 3.52 -7.03 -2.66
N LEU A 10 2.29 -6.76 -2.21
CA LEU A 10 1.71 -5.42 -2.20
C LEU A 10 2.46 -4.47 -1.25
N LEU A 11 2.78 -4.93 -0.03
CA LEU A 11 3.54 -4.13 0.94
C LEU A 11 4.94 -3.78 0.43
N LYS A 12 5.61 -4.75 -0.23
CA LYS A 12 6.90 -4.51 -0.88
C LYS A 12 6.78 -3.46 -1.99
N TYR A 13 5.76 -3.54 -2.84
CA TYR A 13 5.55 -2.58 -3.93
C TYR A 13 5.45 -1.14 -3.42
N LEU A 14 4.69 -0.90 -2.36
CA LEU A 14 4.53 0.44 -1.78
C LEU A 14 5.85 0.96 -1.16
N ILE A 15 6.56 0.10 -0.43
CA ILE A 15 7.84 0.47 0.19
C ILE A 15 8.92 0.78 -0.84
N GLN A 16 8.98 0.03 -1.95
CA GLN A 16 9.91 0.32 -3.05
C GLN A 16 9.67 1.69 -3.70
N ARG A 17 8.48 2.27 -3.55
CA ARG A 17 8.14 3.62 -4.02
C ARG A 17 8.36 4.71 -2.96
N GLY A 18 9.03 4.37 -1.86
CA GLY A 18 9.32 5.30 -0.76
C GLY A 18 8.13 5.58 0.16
N MET A 19 7.05 4.80 0.09
CA MET A 19 5.89 4.97 0.98
C MET A 19 6.07 4.21 2.29
N ILE A 20 5.67 4.84 3.39
CA ILE A 20 5.52 4.17 4.70
C ILE A 20 4.18 3.42 4.69
N VAL A 21 4.19 2.13 5.03
CA VAL A 21 3.00 1.28 5.04
C VAL A 21 2.57 0.92 6.47
N ILE A 22 1.26 0.88 6.72
CA ILE A 22 0.67 0.54 8.03
C ILE A 22 -0.41 -0.55 7.82
N PRO A 23 -0.03 -1.82 7.64
CA PRO A 23 -0.97 -2.89 7.36
C PRO A 23 -1.82 -3.24 8.60
N LYS A 24 -3.13 -2.97 8.54
CA LYS A 24 -4.08 -3.32 9.62
C LYS A 24 -4.40 -4.81 9.63
N SER A 25 -4.21 -5.48 10.77
CA SER A 25 -4.66 -6.85 11.02
C SER A 25 -4.97 -7.07 12.50
N THR A 26 -5.93 -7.93 12.81
CA THR A 26 -6.19 -8.46 14.16
C THR A 26 -5.78 -9.93 14.31
N ASN A 27 -5.41 -10.58 13.19
CA ASN A 27 -4.93 -11.96 13.18
C ASN A 27 -3.42 -11.99 13.41
N GLU A 28 -2.97 -12.67 14.47
CA GLU A 28 -1.55 -12.74 14.86
C GLU A 28 -0.65 -13.33 13.77
N GLY A 29 -1.10 -14.38 13.09
CA GLY A 29 -0.35 -15.01 12.00
C GLY A 29 -0.09 -14.02 10.87
N ARG A 30 -1.11 -13.24 10.49
CA ARG A 30 -0.99 -12.18 9.47
C ARG A 30 -0.13 -11.01 9.92
N ILE A 31 -0.18 -10.64 11.21
CA ILE A 31 0.70 -9.59 11.76
C ILE A 31 2.16 -10.02 11.63
N LYS A 32 2.48 -11.25 12.06
CA LYS A 32 3.83 -11.82 11.92
C LYS A 32 4.25 -11.93 10.45
N GLU A 33 3.34 -12.37 9.58
CA GLU A 33 3.59 -12.49 8.14
C GLU A 33 3.86 -11.14 7.46
N ASN A 34 3.08 -10.11 7.79
CA ASN A 34 3.23 -8.75 7.28
C ASN A 34 4.54 -8.10 7.76
N PHE A 35 4.97 -8.40 8.98
CA PHE A 35 6.23 -7.91 9.56
C PHE A 35 7.46 -8.66 9.03
N ASN A 36 7.34 -9.97 8.79
CA ASN A 36 8.41 -10.81 8.22
C ASN A 36 8.67 -10.54 6.72
N ASN A 37 8.02 -9.52 6.17
CA ASN A 37 8.54 -8.85 4.99
C ASN A 37 9.95 -8.36 5.33
N GLN A 38 10.97 -8.94 4.70
CA GLN A 38 12.40 -8.63 4.91
C GLN A 38 12.77 -7.24 4.38
N ILE A 39 12.11 -6.22 4.89
CA ILE A 39 11.98 -4.92 4.24
C ILE A 39 13.09 -3.93 4.63
N CYS A 40 14.07 -4.32 5.45
CA CYS A 40 15.07 -3.38 5.91
C CYS A 40 16.53 -3.58 5.45
N LEU A 41 16.97 -4.71 4.89
CA LEU A 41 18.44 -4.93 4.87
C LEU A 41 19.12 -5.32 3.56
N HIS A 42 18.42 -5.60 2.48
CA HIS A 42 19.09 -5.86 1.21
C HIS A 42 18.06 -5.82 0.10
N TRP A 43 18.29 -5.05 -0.96
CA TRP A 43 18.22 -5.52 -2.35
C TRP A 43 18.27 -4.35 -3.33
N GLN A 44 19.08 -4.53 -4.37
CA GLN A 44 19.33 -3.60 -5.46
C GLN A 44 18.05 -2.98 -6.02
N THR A 45 18.07 -1.66 -6.12
CA THR A 45 17.22 -0.87 -6.99
C THR A 45 17.48 -1.26 -8.44
N ASP A 46 16.69 -2.18 -8.99
CA ASP A 46 16.37 -2.02 -10.39
C ASP A 46 15.27 -0.98 -10.47
N GLN A 47 15.66 0.24 -10.87
CA GLN A 47 14.79 1.41 -11.08
C GLN A 47 14.00 1.28 -12.39
N SER A 48 13.93 0.08 -12.98
CA SER A 48 13.07 -0.18 -14.11
C SER A 48 11.63 0.09 -13.69
N LYS A 49 11.13 1.24 -14.16
CA LYS A 49 9.77 1.73 -14.00
C LYS A 49 8.81 0.66 -14.54
N ASN A 50 8.44 -0.29 -13.69
CA ASN A 50 7.36 -1.18 -14.00
C ASN A 50 6.08 -0.37 -13.85
N ASP A 51 5.68 0.20 -14.98
CA ASP A 51 4.47 0.99 -15.17
C ASP A 51 3.27 0.03 -15.18
N TYR A 52 3.03 -0.61 -14.04
CA TYR A 52 1.82 -1.39 -13.83
C TYR A 52 0.67 -0.39 -13.70
N SER A 53 -0.32 -0.49 -14.58
CA SER A 53 -1.60 0.23 -14.46
C SER A 53 -2.43 -0.32 -13.30
N LEU A 54 -1.95 -0.20 -12.07
CA LEU A 54 -2.79 -0.40 -10.89
C LEU A 54 -3.73 0.79 -10.78
N SER A 55 -5.03 0.50 -10.70
CA SER A 55 -6.01 1.51 -10.35
C SER A 55 -5.68 2.05 -8.95
N THR A 56 -5.32 3.33 -8.89
CA THR A 56 -5.14 4.06 -7.62
C THR A 56 -6.52 4.43 -7.07
N GLY A 57 -7.26 3.41 -6.62
CA GLY A 57 -8.54 3.62 -5.95
C GLY A 57 -8.33 4.11 -4.52
N THR A 58 -8.86 5.29 -4.19
CA THR A 58 -8.98 5.70 -2.79
C THR A 58 -10.21 5.02 -2.20
N ILE A 59 -10.03 4.18 -1.19
CA ILE A 59 -11.15 3.64 -0.41
C ILE A 59 -11.62 4.75 0.54
N ASN A 60 -12.56 5.57 0.09
CA ASN A 60 -13.14 6.64 0.90
C ASN A 60 -14.37 6.13 1.66
N ILE A 61 -14.19 5.89 2.96
CA ILE A 61 -15.26 5.46 3.86
C ILE A 61 -16.14 6.62 4.37
N PHE A 62 -15.74 7.87 4.13
CA PHE A 62 -16.43 9.10 4.58
C PHE A 62 -17.36 9.68 3.51
N TYR A 63 -18.08 8.83 2.76
CA TYR A 63 -18.98 9.29 1.69
C TYR A 63 -20.07 10.26 2.18
N ARG A 64 -20.47 10.19 3.46
CA ARG A 64 -21.46 11.09 4.07
C ARG A 64 -20.95 12.51 4.30
N ALA A 65 -19.63 12.67 4.42
CA ALA A 65 -18.98 13.96 4.66
C ALA A 65 -18.67 14.71 3.35
N ARG A 66 -19.09 14.20 2.19
CA ARG A 66 -18.86 14.84 0.88
C ARG A 66 -19.37 16.27 0.79
N LYS A 67 -20.46 16.60 1.49
CA LYS A 67 -21.03 17.95 1.49
C LYS A 67 -20.27 18.96 2.36
N HIS A 68 -19.21 18.53 3.05
CA HIS A 68 -18.42 19.43 3.88
C HIS A 68 -17.60 20.37 2.96
N PRO A 69 -17.53 21.68 3.24
CA PRO A 69 -16.78 22.62 2.40
C PRO A 69 -15.32 22.22 2.22
N ASP A 70 -14.68 21.67 3.25
CA ASP A 70 -13.28 21.22 3.20
C ASP A 70 -13.12 19.71 2.87
N PHE A 71 -14.04 19.11 2.10
CA PHE A 71 -13.94 17.69 1.79
C PHE A 71 -12.75 17.42 0.83
N PRO A 72 -11.72 16.65 1.24
CA PRO A 72 -10.41 16.69 0.58
C PRO A 72 -10.29 15.80 -0.67
N PHE A 73 -11.38 15.19 -1.14
CA PHE A 73 -11.37 14.23 -2.24
C PHE A 73 -12.24 14.63 -3.43
N GLU A 74 -12.78 15.84 -3.43
CA GLU A 74 -13.34 16.45 -4.63
C GLU A 74 -12.19 17.07 -5.46
N PRO A 75 -12.28 17.04 -6.79
CA PRO A 75 -11.32 17.74 -7.63
C PRO A 75 -11.37 19.23 -7.26
N MET A 76 -10.21 19.83 -7.01
CA MET A 76 -10.12 21.28 -6.88
C MET A 76 -10.41 21.87 -8.27
N ASP A 77 -11.39 22.77 -8.35
CA ASP A 77 -11.64 23.57 -9.55
C ASP A 77 -10.40 24.41 -9.94
#